data_AF-A0A954WLH7-F1
#
_entry.id   AF-A0A954WLH7-F1
#
_cell.length_a   1.000
_cell.length_b   1.000
_cell.length_c   1.000
_cell.angle_alpha   90.00
_cell.angle_beta   90.00
_cell.angle_gamma   90.00
#
_symmetry.space_group_name_H-M   'P 1'
#
loop_
_entity.id
_entity.type
_entity.pdbx_description
1 polymer ?
#
loop_
_entity_poly.entity_id
_entity_poly.type
_entity_poly.pdbx_seq_one_letter_code
_entity_poly.pdbx_strand_id
1 'polypeptide(L)'
;MSTIRFVMIGGFLGAGKTTSIARLARMYQQRGHKVGIVTNDQATDLVDTHTLREQGFNVGEVPGACFCCNFNELTATVDRISAGERPDVILTEPVGSCTDLVATVIRPLQ
;
A
#
# COMPACT_ATOMS: atom_id res chain seq x y z
N MET A 1 5.50 1.91 -21.88
CA MET A 1 4.62 1.91 -20.69
C MET A 1 5.25 2.83 -19.65
N SER A 2 4.48 3.71 -18.98
CA SER A 2 5.03 4.55 -17.90
C SER A 2 5.44 3.68 -16.71
N THR A 3 6.46 4.09 -15.96
CA THR A 3 6.87 3.43 -14.71
C THR A 3 5.91 3.81 -13.58
N ILE A 4 5.42 2.83 -12.83
CA ILE A 4 4.62 3.09 -11.61
C ILE A 4 5.59 3.52 -10.50
N ARG A 5 5.28 4.61 -9.80
CA ARG A 5 6.05 5.00 -8.60
C ARG A 5 5.56 4.21 -7.40
N PHE A 6 6.44 3.40 -6.82
CA PHE A 6 6.15 2.69 -5.58
C PHE A 6 6.67 3.50 -4.37
N VAL A 7 5.79 3.80 -3.41
CA VAL A 7 6.12 4.52 -2.18
C VAL A 7 5.66 3.69 -0.99
N MET A 8 6.61 3.34 -0.13
CA MET A 8 6.33 2.62 1.10
C MET A 8 6.46 3.56 2.30
N ILE A 9 5.48 3.52 3.21
CA ILE A 9 5.48 4.26 4.47
C ILE A 9 5.61 3.27 5.62
N GLY A 10 6.85 3.04 6.05
CA GLY A 10 7.17 2.21 7.22
C GLY A 10 7.12 2.97 8.54
N GLY A 11 7.13 2.25 9.66
CA GLY A 11 7.15 2.83 11.01
C GLY A 11 6.40 1.99 12.04
N PHE A 12 6.68 2.21 13.32
CA PHE A 12 6.09 1.46 14.43
C PHE A 12 4.55 1.52 14.47
N LEU A 13 3.94 0.58 15.20
CA LEU A 13 2.49 0.63 15.48
C LEU A 13 2.15 1.97 16.16
N GLY A 14 1.09 2.63 15.70
CA GLY A 14 0.71 3.95 16.21
C GLY A 14 1.51 5.15 15.67
N ALA A 15 2.50 4.95 14.78
CA ALA A 15 3.28 6.05 14.21
C ALA A 15 2.52 6.94 13.19
N GLY A 16 1.24 6.66 12.94
CA GLY A 16 0.41 7.44 12.00
C GLY A 16 0.62 7.11 10.52
N LYS A 17 1.02 5.88 10.19
CA LYS A 17 1.26 5.41 8.81
C LYS A 17 0.01 5.54 7.92
N THR A 18 -1.11 4.94 8.33
CA THR A 18 -2.39 4.98 7.61
C THR A 18 -2.89 6.41 7.39
N THR A 19 -2.79 7.27 8.42
CA THR A 19 -3.12 8.70 8.31
C THR A 19 -2.22 9.42 7.29
N SER A 20 -0.93 9.07 7.26
CA SER A 20 0.03 9.62 6.30
C SER A 20 -0.26 9.16 4.88
N ILE A 21 -0.62 7.88 4.69
CA ILE A 21 -1.08 7.33 3.40
C ILE A 21 -2.28 8.13 2.88
N ALA A 22 -3.31 8.34 3.71
CA ALA A 22 -4.52 9.06 3.30
C ALA A 22 -4.20 10.49 2.85
N ARG A 23 -3.34 11.21 3.60
CA ARG A 23 -2.91 12.57 3.24
C ARG A 23 -2.10 12.58 1.93
N LEU A 24 -1.18 11.64 1.78
CA LEU A 24 -0.32 11.55 0.61
C LEU A 24 -1.12 11.17 -0.65
N ALA A 25 -2.09 10.27 -0.53
CA ALA A 25 -3.01 9.89 -1.60
C ALA A 25 -3.80 11.10 -2.11
N ARG A 26 -4.39 11.90 -1.20
CA ARG A 26 -5.10 13.14 -1.58
C ARG A 26 -4.18 14.13 -2.29
N MET A 27 -2.95 14.30 -1.79
CA MET A 27 -1.98 15.20 -2.40
C MET A 27 -1.63 14.77 -3.84
N TYR A 28 -1.44 13.47 -4.09
CA TYR A 28 -1.18 12.94 -5.44
C TYR A 28 -2.41 13.10 -6.35
N GLN A 29 -3.61 12.77 -5.87
CA GLN A 29 -4.86 12.94 -6.62
C GLN A 29 -5.11 14.41 -7.00
N GLN A 30 -4.87 15.35 -6.09
CA GLN A 30 -4.97 16.80 -6.37
C GLN A 30 -4.00 17.28 -7.45
N ARG A 31 -2.90 16.55 -7.67
CA ARG A 31 -1.93 16.79 -8.75
C ARG A 31 -2.28 16.04 -10.04
N GLY A 32 -3.44 15.39 -10.10
CA GLY A 32 -3.91 14.64 -11.26
C GLY A 32 -3.34 13.22 -11.38
N HIS A 33 -2.67 12.71 -10.35
CA HIS A 33 -2.14 11.35 -10.36
C HIS A 33 -3.19 10.32 -9.93
N LYS A 34 -3.17 9.18 -10.59
CA LYS A 34 -3.93 7.99 -10.22
C LYS A 34 -3.19 7.26 -9.11
N VAL A 35 -3.87 7.01 -8.00
CA VAL A 35 -3.27 6.42 -6.80
C VAL A 35 -3.94 5.09 -6.49
N GLY A 36 -3.13 4.04 -6.35
CA GLY A 36 -3.53 2.81 -5.70
C GLY A 36 -2.89 2.71 -4.32
N ILE A 37 -3.59 2.08 -3.39
CA ILE A 37 -3.11 1.86 -2.02
C ILE A 37 -3.08 0.36 -1.75
N VAL A 38 -2.02 -0.13 -1.12
CA VAL A 38 -1.95 -1.49 -0.60
C VAL A 38 -1.72 -1.44 0.91
N THR A 39 -2.72 -1.88 1.67
CA THR A 39 -2.64 -2.00 3.13
C THR A 39 -2.25 -3.40 3.54
N ASN A 40 -1.63 -3.48 4.71
CA ASN A 40 -1.27 -4.73 5.35
C ASN A 40 -2.02 -4.85 6.67
N ASP A 41 -3.33 -5.08 6.59
CA ASP A 41 -4.15 -5.23 7.79
C ASP A 41 -4.07 -6.69 8.28
N GLN A 42 -3.63 -6.86 9.53
CA GLN A 42 -3.58 -8.17 10.20
C GLN A 42 -4.79 -8.41 11.10
N ALA A 43 -5.65 -7.41 11.29
CA ALA A 43 -6.86 -7.54 12.08
C ALA A 43 -7.98 -8.17 11.25
N THR A 44 -8.76 -9.04 11.88
CA THR A 44 -9.93 -9.70 11.27
C THR A 44 -10.97 -8.70 10.74
N ASP A 45 -10.99 -7.48 11.32
CA ASP A 45 -11.98 -6.45 11.02
C ASP A 45 -11.53 -5.45 9.93
N LEU A 46 -10.31 -5.59 9.38
CA LEU A 46 -9.84 -4.82 8.22
C LEU A 46 -9.99 -3.30 8.35
N VAL A 47 -9.80 -2.77 9.56
CA VAL A 47 -10.07 -1.37 9.93
C VAL A 47 -9.35 -0.39 9.00
N ASP A 48 -8.10 -0.64 8.65
CA ASP A 48 -7.31 0.28 7.83
C ASP A 48 -7.82 0.32 6.39
N THR A 49 -8.10 -0.87 5.84
CA THR A 49 -8.65 -1.03 4.49
C THR A 49 -10.03 -0.39 4.38
N HIS A 50 -10.93 -0.64 5.33
CA HIS A 50 -12.26 -0.05 5.36
C HIS A 50 -12.19 1.47 5.48
N THR A 51 -11.40 1.99 6.41
CA THR A 51 -11.23 3.43 6.64
C THR A 51 -10.75 4.16 5.38
N LEU A 52 -9.86 3.57 4.59
CA LEU A 52 -9.36 4.17 3.36
C LEU A 52 -10.36 4.04 2.19
N ARG A 53 -11.10 2.93 2.10
CA ARG A 53 -12.16 2.76 1.10
C ARG A 53 -13.33 3.73 1.33
N GLU A 54 -13.72 3.94 2.58
CA GLU A 54 -14.75 4.93 2.97
C GLU A 54 -14.35 6.36 2.60
N GLN A 55 -13.06 6.65 2.54
CA GLN A 55 -12.53 7.93 2.05
C GLN A 55 -12.48 8.02 0.51
N GLY A 56 -12.91 6.98 -0.21
CA GLY A 56 -12.98 6.95 -1.67
C GLY A 56 -11.69 6.54 -2.38
N PHE A 57 -10.73 5.93 -1.69
CA PHE A 57 -9.49 5.46 -2.32
C PHE A 57 -9.65 4.07 -2.96
N ASN A 58 -8.84 3.81 -3.99
CA ASN A 58 -8.67 2.47 -4.56
C ASN A 58 -7.66 1.68 -3.69
N VAL A 59 -8.17 0.77 -2.87
CA VAL A 59 -7.38 0.04 -1.86
C VAL A 59 -7.44 -1.47 -2.13
N GLY A 60 -6.28 -2.05 -2.41
CA GLY A 60 -6.04 -3.48 -2.37
C GLY A 60 -5.44 -3.91 -1.04
N GLU A 61 -5.56 -5.19 -0.74
CA GLU A 61 -5.17 -5.78 0.53
C GLU A 61 -4.26 -6.99 0.30
N VAL A 62 -3.37 -7.23 1.25
CA VAL A 62 -2.59 -8.47 1.36
C VAL A 62 -3.04 -9.20 2.63
N PRO A 63 -3.95 -10.18 2.53
CA PRO A 63 -4.53 -10.84 3.70
C PRO A 63 -3.56 -11.84 4.35
N GLY A 64 -3.65 -12.00 5.67
CA GLY A 64 -3.13 -13.16 6.40
C GLY A 64 -1.60 -13.26 6.59
N ALA A 65 -0.81 -12.37 5.99
CA ALA A 65 0.64 -12.27 6.22
C ALA A 65 1.14 -10.85 5.94
N CYS A 66 2.27 -10.41 6.53
CA CYS A 66 2.89 -9.17 6.04
C CYS A 66 3.24 -9.36 4.56
N PHE A 67 3.06 -8.36 3.68
CA PHE A 67 3.74 -8.40 2.38
C PHE A 67 5.27 -8.54 2.49
N CYS A 68 5.85 -8.15 3.63
CA CYS A 68 7.23 -8.43 4.02
C CYS A 68 7.54 -9.95 4.04
N CYS A 69 6.53 -10.77 4.31
CA CYS A 69 6.63 -12.23 4.32
C CYS A 69 6.09 -12.85 3.01
N ASN A 70 5.38 -12.08 2.19
CA ASN A 70 4.76 -12.55 0.95
C ASN A 70 4.79 -11.47 -0.14
N PHE A 71 5.97 -11.30 -0.75
CA PHE A 71 6.20 -10.36 -1.85
C PHE A 71 5.35 -10.67 -3.09
N ASN A 72 5.06 -11.95 -3.34
CA ASN A 72 4.26 -12.36 -4.49
C ASN A 72 2.80 -11.89 -4.37
N GLU A 73 2.22 -11.95 -3.17
CA GLU A 73 0.86 -11.44 -2.96
C GLU A 73 0.78 -9.93 -3.10
N LEU A 74 1.81 -9.19 -2.64
CA LEU A 74 1.91 -7.75 -2.91
C LEU A 74 1.89 -7.46 -4.42
N THR A 75 2.68 -8.20 -5.19
CA THR A 75 2.75 -8.05 -6.65
C THR A 75 1.39 -8.36 -7.28
N ALA A 76 0.75 -9.47 -6.89
CA ALA A 76 -0.57 -9.85 -7.37
C ALA A 76 -1.66 -8.81 -7.01
N THR A 77 -1.59 -8.20 -5.83
CA THR A 77 -2.50 -7.12 -5.43
C THR A 77 -2.29 -5.87 -6.26
N VAL A 78 -1.04 -5.49 -6.54
CA VAL A 78 -0.73 -4.37 -7.46
C VAL A 78 -1.23 -4.66 -8.87
N ASP A 79 -1.11 -5.89 -9.36
CA ASP A 79 -1.62 -6.28 -10.67
C ASP A 79 -3.15 -6.19 -10.73
N ARG A 80 -3.85 -6.65 -9.69
CA ARG A 80 -5.32 -6.51 -9.57
C ARG A 80 -5.77 -5.05 -9.57
N ILE A 81 -5.08 -4.18 -8.81
CA ILE A 81 -5.34 -2.73 -8.81
C ILE A 81 -5.11 -2.16 -10.22
N SER A 82 -4.05 -2.61 -10.88
CA SER A 82 -3.63 -2.09 -12.19
C SER A 82 -4.52 -2.55 -13.36
N ALA A 83 -5.30 -3.64 -13.19
CA ALA A 83 -6.15 -4.21 -14.23
C ALA A 83 -7.35 -3.32 -14.59
N GLY A 84 -7.88 -2.54 -13.65
CA GLY A 84 -8.97 -1.61 -13.90
C GLY A 84 -8.47 -0.29 -14.47
N GLU A 85 -7.71 0.44 -13.67
CA GLU A 85 -7.07 1.69 -14.08
C GLU A 85 -5.65 1.72 -13.55
N ARG A 86 -4.67 1.74 -14.47
CA ARG A 86 -3.25 1.67 -14.10
C ARG A 86 -2.86 2.91 -13.28
N PRO A 87 -2.39 2.74 -12.03
CA PRO A 87 -2.01 3.86 -11.18
C PRO A 87 -0.67 4.46 -11.61
N ASP A 88 -0.50 5.76 -11.35
CA ASP A 88 0.80 6.43 -11.45
C ASP A 88 1.64 6.19 -10.20
N VAL A 89 0.97 6.05 -9.04
CA VAL A 89 1.59 5.86 -7.73
C VAL A 89 0.90 4.73 -6.98
N ILE A 90 1.70 3.82 -6.43
CA ILE A 90 1.27 2.84 -5.42
C ILE A 90 1.82 3.28 -4.06
N LEU A 91 0.92 3.48 -3.10
CA LEU A 91 1.26 3.74 -1.70
C LEU A 91 1.07 2.46 -0.89
N THR A 92 2.05 2.10 -0.07
CA THR A 92 1.94 0.90 0.78
C THR A 92 2.32 1.18 2.22
N GLU A 93 1.66 0.52 3.17
CA GLU A 93 2.14 0.44 4.55
C GLU A 93 2.38 -1.01 4.97
N PRO A 94 3.57 -1.34 5.48
CA PRO A 94 3.83 -2.63 6.10
C PRO A 94 3.21 -2.69 7.49
N VAL A 95 3.14 -3.89 8.08
CA VAL A 95 2.87 -4.01 9.52
C VAL A 95 3.87 -3.18 10.31
N GLY A 96 3.36 -2.53 11.37
CA GLY A 96 4.20 -1.69 12.23
C GLY A 96 5.28 -2.44 13.02
N SER A 97 5.25 -3.78 13.04
CA SER A 97 6.28 -4.62 13.66
C SER A 97 7.41 -5.00 12.70
N CYS A 98 7.26 -4.79 11.39
CA CYS A 98 8.29 -5.17 10.43
C CYS A 98 9.35 -4.08 10.27
N THR A 99 10.61 -4.44 10.53
CA THR A 99 11.77 -3.55 10.42
C THR A 99 12.67 -3.88 9.23
N ASP A 100 12.58 -5.09 8.65
CA ASP A 100 13.44 -5.52 7.55
C ASP A 100 12.79 -5.36 6.16
N LEU A 101 12.36 -4.13 5.85
CA LEU A 101 11.70 -3.79 4.59
C LEU A 101 12.66 -3.80 3.39
N VAL A 102 13.96 -3.60 3.66
CA VAL A 102 15.00 -3.56 2.62
C VAL A 102 15.18 -4.95 2.02
N ALA A 103 15.39 -5.98 2.85
CA ALA A 103 15.62 -7.32 2.34
C ALA A 103 14.35 -7.93 1.73
N THR A 104 13.18 -7.63 2.31
CA THR A 104 11.92 -8.31 1.98
C THR A 104 11.12 -7.67 0.85
N VAL A 105 11.33 -6.38 0.57
CA VAL A 105 10.52 -5.67 -0.44
C VAL A 105 11.37 -4.85 -1.41
N ILE A 106 12.37 -4.12 -0.92
CA ILE A 106 13.17 -3.26 -1.81
C ILE A 106 14.04 -4.09 -2.74
N ARG A 107 14.79 -5.09 -2.22
CA ARG A 107 15.66 -5.93 -3.06
C ARG A 107 14.89 -6.74 -4.11
N PRO A 108 13.74 -7.36 -3.82
CA PRO A 108 12.96 -8.08 -4.84
C PRO A 108 12.35 -7.20 -5.93
N LEU A 109 12.25 -5.88 -5.73
CA LEU A 109 11.73 -4.93 -6.74
C LEU A 109 12.80 -4.45 -7.74
N GLN A 110 14.09 -4.72 -7.49
CA GLN A 110 15.22 -4.34 -8.35
C GLN A 110 15.49 -5.41 -9.40
#